data_AF-A0A967BZ78-F1
#
_entry.id   AF-A0A967BZ78-F1
#
_cell.length_a   1.000
_cell.length_b   1.000
_cell.length_c   1.000
_cell.angle_alpha   90.00
_cell.angle_beta   90.00
_cell.angle_gamma   90.00
#
_symmetry.space_group_name_H-M   'P 1'
#
loop_
_entity.id
_entity.type
_entity.pdbx_description
1 polymer ?
#
loop_
_entity_poly.entity_id
_entity_poly.type
_entity_poly.pdbx_seq_one_letter_code
_entity_poly.pdbx_strand_id
1 'polypeptide(L)'
;MIKNQMRMTHQRDIILRELRKSTAHPTADELYERIKKKLPRISLATVYRNLEILSTAGLIKKLEISGRRKRFDGELRRHHHVYCLLCHRVDNIDLGQDENFQFLPAAASGYRITGCRIEFFGICPDCKKKLKETKKMGCKKCGTETLNDQQQQILKTLAKSATACGSKDIAAAVKLEPKQISSQLTTLKKKGYVASPVRCKYKITEAGKSAIA
;
A
#
# COMPACT_ATOMS: atom_id res chain seq x y z
N MET A 1 -32.75 26.65 15.27
CA MET A 1 -32.15 25.51 14.54
C MET A 1 -33.27 24.69 13.93
N ILE A 2 -33.36 24.64 12.61
CA ILE A 2 -34.43 23.92 11.90
C ILE A 2 -34.23 22.42 12.17
N LYS A 3 -35.02 21.86 13.09
CA LYS A 3 -35.25 20.41 13.19
C LYS A 3 -35.91 20.00 11.87
N ASN A 4 -35.11 19.60 10.88
CA ASN A 4 -35.65 18.99 9.67
C ASN A 4 -36.45 17.76 10.13
N GLN A 5 -37.78 17.85 10.08
CA GLN A 5 -38.70 16.72 10.24
C GLN A 5 -38.55 15.80 9.01
N MET A 6 -37.37 15.20 8.88
CA MET A 6 -37.09 14.21 7.86
C MET A 6 -37.86 12.94 8.24
N ARG A 7 -38.84 12.57 7.41
CA ARG A 7 -39.60 11.33 7.61
C ARG A 7 -38.67 10.12 7.57
N MET A 8 -38.55 9.41 8.68
CA MET A 8 -37.80 8.15 8.70
C MET A 8 -38.57 7.07 7.92
N THR A 9 -38.12 6.76 6.70
CA THR A 9 -38.70 5.69 5.89
C THR A 9 -38.08 4.35 6.27
N HIS A 10 -38.77 3.25 5.96
CA HIS A 10 -38.27 1.90 6.20
C HIS A 10 -36.88 1.66 5.55
N GLN A 11 -36.65 2.21 4.36
CA GLN A 11 -35.34 2.12 3.69
C GLN A 11 -34.23 2.84 4.48
N ARG A 12 -34.50 4.06 4.97
CA ARG A 12 -33.53 4.86 5.74
C ARG A 12 -33.17 4.19 7.05
N ASP A 13 -34.17 3.63 7.72
CA ASP A 13 -33.98 2.90 8.97
C ASP A 13 -33.12 1.64 8.75
N ILE A 14 -33.38 0.87 7.70
CA ILE A 14 -32.52 -0.28 7.33
C ILE A 14 -31.09 0.17 7.01
N ILE A 15 -30.92 1.24 6.21
CA ILE A 15 -29.60 1.80 5.87
C ILE A 15 -28.85 2.20 7.14
N LEU A 16 -29.50 2.95 8.03
CA LEU A 16 -28.91 3.43 9.27
C LEU A 16 -28.51 2.27 10.20
N ARG A 17 -29.41 1.30 10.39
CA ARG A 17 -29.14 0.10 11.19
C ARG A 17 -27.99 -0.71 10.62
N GLU A 18 -27.89 -0.82 9.29
CA GLU A 18 -26.81 -1.58 8.67
C GLU A 18 -25.47 -0.85 8.75
N LEU A 19 -25.46 0.48 8.60
CA LEU A 19 -24.27 1.28 8.76
C LEU A 19 -23.72 1.19 10.19
N ARG A 20 -24.59 1.29 11.20
CA ARG A 20 -24.22 1.24 12.63
C ARG A 20 -23.64 -0.09 13.10
N LYS A 21 -23.79 -1.16 12.33
CA LYS A 21 -23.14 -2.45 12.63
C LYS A 21 -21.67 -2.49 12.25
N SER A 22 -21.21 -1.52 11.46
CA SER A 22 -19.89 -1.52 10.87
C SER A 22 -19.00 -0.47 11.51
N THR A 23 -17.87 -0.91 12.06
CA THR A 23 -16.81 -0.01 12.57
C THR A 23 -15.75 0.34 11.53
N ALA A 24 -15.87 -0.22 10.31
CA ALA A 24 -14.91 -0.07 9.21
C ALA A 24 -15.32 1.00 8.17
N HIS A 25 -16.27 1.88 8.52
CA HIS A 25 -16.72 3.03 7.72
C HIS A 25 -16.91 2.71 6.23
N PRO A 26 -17.95 1.92 5.88
CA PRO A 26 -18.09 1.41 4.52
C PRO A 26 -18.33 2.54 3.51
N THR A 27 -17.95 2.29 2.26
CA THR A 27 -18.44 3.11 1.14
C THR A 27 -19.92 2.83 0.90
N ALA A 28 -20.59 3.69 0.13
CA ALA A 28 -21.97 3.44 -0.28
C ALA A 28 -22.11 2.15 -1.11
N ASP A 29 -21.12 1.81 -1.94
CA ASP A 29 -21.11 0.55 -2.71
C ASP A 29 -21.02 -0.67 -1.79
N GLU A 30 -20.09 -0.64 -0.82
CA GLU A 30 -19.92 -1.71 0.17
C GLU A 30 -21.19 -1.90 1.02
N LEU A 31 -21.85 -0.79 1.38
CA LEU A 31 -23.09 -0.81 2.14
C LEU A 31 -24.26 -1.31 1.28
N TYR A 32 -24.33 -0.92 0.01
CA TYR A 32 -25.35 -1.37 -0.93
C TYR A 32 -25.35 -2.90 -1.07
N GLU A 33 -24.18 -3.53 -1.22
CA GLU A 33 -24.08 -4.99 -1.31
C GLU A 33 -24.63 -5.72 -0.07
N ARG A 34 -24.53 -5.09 1.11
CA ARG A 34 -25.11 -5.62 2.36
C ARG A 34 -26.63 -5.42 2.39
N ILE A 35 -27.10 -4.23 2.01
CA ILE A 35 -28.51 -3.85 2.07
C ILE A 35 -29.33 -4.59 1.00
N LYS A 36 -28.78 -4.83 -0.19
CA LYS A 36 -29.46 -5.53 -1.29
C LYS A 36 -29.98 -6.90 -0.88
N LYS A 37 -29.31 -7.58 0.06
CA LYS A 37 -29.76 -8.85 0.66
C LYS A 37 -31.06 -8.72 1.46
N LYS A 38 -31.36 -7.53 1.99
CA LYS A 38 -32.55 -7.22 2.80
C LYS A 38 -33.62 -6.48 2.01
N LEU A 39 -33.20 -5.66 1.06
CA LEU A 39 -34.05 -4.88 0.17
C LEU A 39 -33.66 -5.17 -1.29
N PRO A 40 -34.11 -6.29 -1.89
CA PRO A 40 -33.67 -6.71 -3.23
C PRO A 40 -33.97 -5.71 -4.36
N ARG A 41 -34.98 -4.86 -4.17
CA ARG A 41 -35.40 -3.84 -5.15
C ARG A 41 -34.70 -2.48 -4.98
N ILE A 42 -33.80 -2.33 -4.00
CA ILE A 42 -33.10 -1.06 -3.79
C ILE A 42 -32.06 -0.85 -4.89
N SER A 43 -31.91 0.38 -5.36
CA SER A 43 -30.82 0.75 -6.27
C SER A 43 -29.65 1.37 -5.49
N LEU A 44 -28.45 1.32 -6.09
CA LEU A 44 -27.28 2.00 -5.54
C LEU A 44 -27.52 3.50 -5.38
N ALA A 45 -28.15 4.14 -6.37
CA ALA A 45 -28.50 5.56 -6.32
C ALA A 45 -29.42 5.90 -5.13
N THR A 46 -30.35 5.00 -4.81
CA THR A 46 -31.23 5.13 -3.63
C THR A 46 -30.43 5.06 -2.32
N VAL A 47 -29.41 4.21 -2.23
CA VAL A 47 -28.52 4.14 -1.06
C VAL A 47 -27.76 5.46 -0.90
N TYR A 48 -27.10 5.94 -1.96
CA TYR A 48 -26.39 7.23 -1.95
C TYR A 48 -27.27 8.39 -1.51
N ARG A 49 -28.46 8.52 -2.11
CA ARG A 49 -29.40 9.62 -1.77
C ARG A 49 -29.83 9.58 -0.31
N ASN A 50 -30.12 8.39 0.21
CA ASN A 50 -30.52 8.25 1.61
C ASN A 50 -29.36 8.50 2.58
N LEU A 51 -28.14 8.10 2.24
CA LEU A 51 -26.95 8.42 3.04
C LEU A 51 -26.71 9.92 3.11
N GLU A 52 -26.86 10.66 2.00
CA GLU A 52 -26.74 12.12 2.02
C GLU A 52 -27.82 12.74 2.92
N ILE A 53 -29.08 12.31 2.79
CA ILE A 53 -30.19 12.78 3.64
C ILE A 53 -29.92 12.50 5.13
N LEU A 54 -29.45 11.29 5.47
CA LEU A 54 -29.12 10.92 6.85
C LEU A 54 -27.95 11.77 7.38
N SER A 55 -26.96 12.08 6.53
CA SER A 55 -25.82 12.92 6.89
C SER A 55 -26.25 14.37 7.11
N THR A 56 -27.07 14.95 6.23
CA THR A 56 -27.61 16.30 6.39
C THR A 56 -28.51 16.41 7.62
N ALA A 57 -29.22 15.33 7.98
CA ALA A 57 -30.01 15.26 9.20
C ALA A 57 -29.18 15.04 10.48
N GLY A 58 -27.85 14.89 10.37
CA GLY A 58 -26.95 14.69 11.52
C GLY A 58 -27.06 13.31 12.17
N LEU A 59 -27.65 12.31 11.49
CA LEU A 59 -27.83 10.96 12.03
C LEU A 59 -26.63 10.04 11.79
N ILE A 60 -25.78 10.41 10.83
CA ILE A 60 -24.53 9.73 10.45
C ILE A 60 -23.49 10.80 10.12
N LYS A 61 -22.20 10.45 10.16
CA LYS A 61 -21.14 11.33 9.65
C LYS A 61 -20.70 10.88 8.28
N LYS A 62 -20.36 11.85 7.45
CA LYS A 62 -19.75 11.64 6.14
C LYS A 62 -18.26 11.93 6.23
N LEU A 63 -17.45 10.94 5.88
CA LEU A 63 -15.99 11.04 5.84
C LEU A 63 -15.56 11.30 4.40
N GLU A 64 -15.19 12.55 4.13
CA GLU A 64 -14.70 13.00 2.82
C GLU A 64 -13.25 13.44 2.97
N ILE A 65 -12.29 12.58 2.63
CA ILE A 65 -10.92 13.03 2.39
C ILE A 65 -10.76 13.41 0.92
N SER A 66 -10.09 14.53 0.69
CA SER A 66 -9.64 14.99 -0.62
C SER A 66 -9.01 13.85 -1.44
N GLY A 67 -9.57 13.60 -2.62
CA GLY A 67 -9.06 12.59 -3.56
C GLY A 67 -9.36 11.13 -3.20
N ARG A 68 -10.17 10.84 -2.16
CA ARG A 68 -10.55 9.48 -1.79
C ARG A 68 -12.07 9.26 -1.87
N ARG A 69 -12.47 7.98 -1.95
CA ARG A 69 -13.89 7.60 -1.97
C ARG A 69 -14.57 8.01 -0.67
N LYS A 70 -15.82 8.49 -0.79
CA LYS A 70 -16.66 8.87 0.35
C LYS A 70 -16.97 7.64 1.19
N ARG A 71 -16.81 7.79 2.50
CA ARG A 71 -17.14 6.76 3.49
C ARG A 71 -18.12 7.33 4.50
N PHE A 72 -18.86 6.45 5.16
CA PHE A 72 -19.93 6.85 6.08
C PHE A 72 -19.71 6.22 7.46
N ASP A 73 -20.09 6.97 8.48
CA ASP A 73 -19.94 6.61 9.87
C ASP A 73 -21.29 6.58 10.58
N GLY A 74 -21.61 5.44 11.19
CA GLY A 74 -22.83 5.28 11.97
C GLY A 74 -22.71 5.81 13.41
N GLU A 75 -21.48 6.04 13.89
CA GLU A 75 -21.19 6.49 15.25
C GLU A 75 -21.05 8.02 15.31
N LEU A 76 -21.85 8.63 16.19
CA LEU A 76 -21.90 10.08 16.36
C LEU A 76 -20.94 10.56 17.44
N ARG A 77 -20.54 9.70 18.38
CA ARG A 77 -19.53 10.01 19.39
C ARG A 77 -18.25 10.47 18.73
N ARG A 78 -17.56 11.41 19.39
CA ARG A 78 -16.26 11.90 18.90
C ARG A 78 -15.27 10.74 18.92
N HIS A 79 -14.59 10.55 17.80
CA HIS A 79 -13.51 9.62 17.63
C HIS A 79 -12.72 10.05 16.40
N HIS A 80 -11.50 9.54 16.28
CA HIS A 80 -10.59 9.88 15.20
C HIS A 80 -10.47 8.71 14.22
N HIS A 81 -10.10 9.01 12.98
CA HIS A 81 -9.96 8.01 11.91
C HIS A 81 -8.53 7.93 11.42
N VAL A 82 -8.06 6.71 11.13
CA VAL A 82 -6.80 6.45 10.43
C VAL A 82 -7.05 5.80 9.07
N TYR A 83 -6.32 6.28 8.07
CA TYR A 83 -6.47 5.88 6.68
C TYR A 83 -5.27 5.08 6.21
N CYS A 84 -5.52 3.85 5.76
CA CYS A 84 -4.47 3.06 5.16
C CYS A 84 -4.05 3.64 3.80
N LEU A 85 -2.75 3.82 3.59
CA LEU A 85 -2.20 4.31 2.33
C LEU A 85 -2.19 3.24 1.22
N LEU A 86 -2.26 1.95 1.57
CA LEU A 86 -2.16 0.85 0.60
C LEU A 86 -3.50 0.27 0.17
N CYS A 87 -4.41 0.03 1.12
CA CYS A 87 -5.72 -0.56 0.82
C CYS A 87 -6.89 0.40 1.02
N HIS A 88 -6.64 1.64 1.45
CA HIS A 88 -7.66 2.66 1.67
C HIS A 88 -8.79 2.27 2.65
N ARG A 89 -8.55 1.28 3.52
CA ARG A 89 -9.41 1.00 4.67
C ARG A 89 -9.31 2.13 5.70
N VAL A 90 -10.38 2.29 6.46
CA VAL A 90 -10.51 3.30 7.50
C VAL A 90 -10.86 2.61 8.79
N ASP A 91 -10.13 2.95 9.83
CA ASP A 91 -10.31 2.39 11.16
C ASP A 91 -10.38 3.53 12.18
N ASN A 92 -10.98 3.25 13.33
CA ASN A 92 -10.96 4.16 14.47
C ASN A 92 -9.59 4.16 15.13
N ILE A 93 -9.16 5.33 15.58
CA ILE A 93 -8.04 5.49 16.50
C ILE A 93 -8.54 6.11 17.80
N ASP A 94 -8.14 5.50 18.90
CA ASP A 94 -8.33 6.05 20.24
C ASP A 94 -7.09 6.87 20.58
N LEU A 95 -7.29 8.17 20.84
CA LEU A 95 -6.21 9.09 21.21
C LEU A 95 -6.07 9.23 22.74
N GLY A 96 -6.86 8.50 23.53
CA GLY A 96 -6.89 8.64 24.99
C GLY A 96 -7.61 9.90 25.47
N GLN A 97 -7.61 10.11 26.80
CA GLN A 97 -8.35 11.20 27.45
C GLN A 97 -7.77 12.60 27.20
N ASP A 98 -6.58 12.71 26.61
CA ASP A 98 -5.97 13.98 26.20
C ASP A 98 -6.54 14.47 24.86
N GLU A 99 -7.87 14.57 24.76
CA GLU A 99 -8.56 15.26 23.67
C GLU A 99 -8.27 16.77 23.63
N ASN A 100 -7.43 17.26 24.54
CA ASN A 100 -6.82 18.58 24.56
C ASN A 100 -5.77 18.77 23.45
N PHE A 101 -6.03 18.24 22.24
CA PHE A 101 -5.61 18.87 20.99
C PHE A 101 -6.38 20.19 20.79
N GLN A 102 -6.50 21.01 21.84
CA GLN A 102 -6.69 22.45 21.70
C GLN A 102 -5.32 23.04 21.35
N PHE A 103 -4.76 22.64 20.21
CA PHE A 103 -3.89 23.55 19.47
C PHE A 103 -4.81 24.65 18.94
N LEU A 104 -5.21 25.55 19.83
CA LEU A 104 -5.32 26.95 19.48
C LEU A 104 -3.86 27.41 19.39
N PRO A 105 -3.29 27.65 18.21
CA PRO A 105 -2.13 28.53 18.13
C PRO A 105 -2.55 29.82 18.83
N ALA A 106 -2.12 29.97 20.08
CA ALA A 106 -2.18 31.25 20.74
C ALA A 106 -1.30 32.20 19.91
N ALA A 107 -1.97 33.13 19.22
CA ALA A 107 -1.47 34.47 18.92
C ALA A 107 -0.24 34.65 18.00
N ALA A 108 0.02 33.80 17.00
CA ALA A 108 1.21 34.00 16.14
C ALA A 108 0.97 34.60 14.73
N SER A 109 -0.26 34.66 14.21
CA SER A 109 -0.46 35.00 12.78
C SER A 109 -1.59 35.99 12.44
N GLY A 110 -2.34 36.51 13.42
CA GLY A 110 -3.44 37.46 13.18
C GLY A 110 -4.73 36.83 12.61
N TYR A 111 -4.80 35.50 12.47
CA TYR A 111 -5.99 34.82 11.96
C TYR A 111 -7.00 34.49 13.07
N ARG A 112 -8.29 34.66 12.78
CA ARG A 112 -9.39 34.08 13.57
C ARG A 112 -9.60 32.62 13.17
N ILE A 113 -9.07 31.71 13.96
CA ILE A 113 -9.17 30.26 13.73
C ILE A 113 -10.61 29.82 14.01
N THR A 114 -11.26 29.23 13.01
CA THR A 114 -12.65 28.73 13.11
C THR A 114 -12.75 27.22 13.30
N GLY A 115 -11.64 26.50 13.14
CA GLY A 115 -11.60 25.05 13.34
C GLY A 115 -10.24 24.44 12.99
N CYS A 116 -10.10 23.15 13.30
CA CYS A 116 -8.94 22.32 12.98
C CYS A 116 -9.45 20.97 12.44
N ARG A 117 -8.75 20.41 11.45
CA ARG A 117 -9.03 19.08 10.91
C ARG A 117 -7.75 18.24 11.02
N ILE A 118 -7.85 17.12 11.74
CA ILE A 118 -6.74 16.18 11.93
C ILE A 118 -7.03 14.93 11.10
N GLU A 119 -6.07 14.51 10.29
CA GLU A 119 -6.15 13.29 9.49
C GLU A 119 -4.96 12.39 9.78
N PHE A 120 -5.21 11.13 10.14
CA PHE A 120 -4.15 10.16 10.37
C PHE A 120 -3.97 9.28 9.13
N PHE A 121 -2.74 9.17 8.64
CA PHE A 121 -2.38 8.27 7.55
C PHE A 121 -1.40 7.21 8.03
N GLY A 122 -1.60 5.97 7.61
CA GLY A 122 -0.75 4.86 8.06
C GLY A 122 -0.85 3.63 7.18
N ILE A 123 -0.33 2.52 7.70
CA ILE A 123 -0.41 1.20 7.06
C ILE A 123 -1.12 0.25 8.02
N CYS A 124 -2.25 -0.30 7.60
CA CYS A 124 -3.04 -1.20 8.44
C CYS A 124 -2.30 -2.50 8.77
N PRO A 125 -2.72 -3.24 9.82
CA PRO A 125 -2.10 -4.51 10.20
C PRO A 125 -2.05 -5.53 9.06
N ASP A 126 -3.09 -5.63 8.24
CA ASP A 126 -3.15 -6.59 7.12
C ASP A 126 -2.13 -6.25 6.03
N CYS A 127 -2.01 -4.97 5.68
CA CYS A 127 -1.00 -4.52 4.74
C CYS A 127 0.42 -4.67 5.31
N LYS A 128 0.62 -4.41 6.61
CA LYS A 128 1.90 -4.68 7.28
C LYS A 128 2.25 -6.17 7.22
N LYS A 129 1.28 -7.08 7.44
CA LYS A 129 1.49 -8.53 7.32
C LYS A 129 1.85 -8.92 5.89
N LYS A 130 1.08 -8.47 4.89
CA LYS A 130 1.37 -8.73 3.47
C LYS A 130 2.77 -8.23 3.06
N LEU A 131 3.20 -7.06 3.53
CA LEU A 131 4.56 -6.56 3.27
C LEU A 131 5.66 -7.39 3.96
N LYS A 132 5.38 -7.95 5.14
CA LYS A 132 6.30 -8.89 5.82
C LYS A 132 6.33 -10.24 5.10
N GLU A 133 5.19 -10.72 4.62
CA GLU A 133 5.06 -11.95 3.85
C GLU A 133 5.74 -11.82 2.50
N THR A 134 5.60 -10.71 1.77
CA THR A 134 6.33 -10.50 0.51
C THR A 134 7.84 -10.38 0.73
N LYS A 135 8.29 -9.86 1.88
CA LYS A 135 9.71 -9.93 2.28
C LYS A 135 10.17 -11.35 2.64
N LYS A 136 9.31 -12.19 3.22
CA LYS A 136 9.59 -13.62 3.49
C LYS A 136 9.41 -14.53 2.27
N MET A 137 8.61 -14.11 1.29
CA MET A 137 8.38 -14.78 0.00
C MET A 137 9.37 -14.30 -1.07
N GLY A 138 10.09 -13.21 -0.80
CA GLY A 138 11.34 -12.86 -1.44
C GLY A 138 12.42 -13.86 -1.03
N CYS A 139 12.54 -14.92 -1.82
CA CYS A 139 13.51 -16.02 -1.72
C CYS A 139 13.29 -17.08 -0.63
N LYS A 140 12.42 -18.07 -0.92
CA LYS A 140 12.59 -19.45 -0.42
C LYS A 140 13.67 -20.26 -1.18
N LYS A 141 14.47 -19.61 -2.04
CA LYS A 141 15.68 -20.17 -2.68
C LYS A 141 16.73 -19.09 -2.97
N CYS A 142 17.25 -18.41 -1.94
CA CYS A 142 18.53 -17.67 -1.99
C CYS A 142 18.73 -16.78 -0.75
N GLY A 143 18.61 -17.35 0.44
CA GLY A 143 19.02 -16.71 1.68
C GLY A 143 20.42 -17.13 2.16
N THR A 144 21.14 -17.91 1.34
CA THR A 144 22.57 -18.14 1.46
C THR A 144 23.24 -17.48 0.26
N GLU A 145 24.40 -16.91 0.50
CA GLU A 145 25.27 -16.17 -0.42
C GLU A 145 25.87 -17.08 -1.51
N THR A 146 25.06 -17.92 -2.13
CA THR A 146 25.49 -18.87 -3.15
C THR A 146 25.17 -18.32 -4.53
N LEU A 147 26.23 -18.13 -5.31
CA LEU A 147 26.17 -17.89 -6.76
C LEU A 147 25.28 -18.96 -7.41
N ASN A 148 24.34 -18.55 -8.25
CA ASN A 148 23.54 -19.47 -9.06
C ASN A 148 24.46 -20.25 -10.03
N ASP A 149 24.08 -21.45 -10.47
CA ASP A 149 24.88 -22.31 -11.38
C ASP A 149 25.34 -21.55 -12.63
N GLN A 150 24.46 -20.72 -13.20
CA GLN A 150 24.79 -19.85 -14.33
C GLN A 150 25.86 -18.81 -13.97
N GLN A 151 25.80 -18.24 -12.77
CA GLN A 151 26.76 -17.24 -12.29
C GLN A 151 28.11 -17.88 -12.01
N GLN A 152 28.14 -19.08 -11.41
CA GLN A 152 29.36 -19.85 -11.22
C GLN A 152 30.00 -20.23 -12.56
N GLN A 153 29.19 -20.65 -13.54
CA GLN A 153 29.70 -21.00 -14.87
C GLN A 153 30.28 -19.78 -15.60
N ILE A 154 29.65 -18.61 -15.48
CA ILE A 154 30.20 -17.36 -16.02
C ILE A 154 31.53 -17.01 -15.35
N LEU A 155 31.64 -17.11 -14.02
CA LEU A 155 32.87 -16.82 -13.29
C LEU A 155 33.98 -17.83 -13.63
N LYS A 156 33.67 -19.13 -13.74
CA LYS A 156 34.63 -20.18 -14.17
C LYS A 156 35.14 -19.92 -15.59
N THR A 157 34.28 -19.51 -16.51
CA THR A 157 34.69 -19.11 -17.87
C THR A 157 35.59 -17.87 -17.84
N LEU A 158 35.23 -16.85 -17.07
CA LEU A 158 36.04 -15.63 -16.92
C LEU A 158 37.37 -15.88 -16.21
N ALA A 159 37.46 -16.88 -15.33
CA ALA A 159 38.70 -17.29 -14.66
C ALA A 159 39.66 -18.03 -15.62
N LYS A 160 39.13 -18.78 -16.59
CA LYS A 160 39.92 -19.46 -17.63
C LYS A 160 40.43 -18.50 -18.72
N SER A 161 39.76 -17.37 -18.92
CA SER A 161 40.16 -16.36 -19.89
C SER A 161 41.21 -15.40 -19.33
N ALA A 162 42.39 -15.35 -19.94
CA ALA A 162 43.46 -14.43 -19.54
C ALA A 162 43.13 -12.94 -19.85
N THR A 163 42.24 -12.69 -20.82
CA THR A 163 41.85 -11.36 -21.30
C THR A 163 40.38 -11.06 -21.04
N ALA A 164 40.00 -9.78 -21.06
CA ALA A 164 38.62 -9.36 -20.83
C ALA A 164 37.71 -9.78 -22.01
N CYS A 165 36.65 -10.53 -21.71
CA CYS A 165 35.76 -11.12 -22.72
C CYS A 165 34.50 -10.25 -22.96
N GLY A 166 33.99 -10.29 -24.20
CA GLY A 166 32.70 -9.69 -24.53
C GLY A 166 31.53 -10.56 -24.07
N SER A 167 30.34 -9.96 -23.95
CA SER A 167 29.12 -10.70 -23.58
C SER A 167 28.76 -11.81 -24.58
N LYS A 168 29.11 -11.66 -25.86
CA LYS A 168 28.92 -12.68 -26.91
C LYS A 168 29.86 -13.87 -26.75
N ASP A 169 31.12 -13.62 -26.41
CA ASP A 169 32.13 -14.67 -26.21
C ASP A 169 31.81 -15.52 -24.98
N ILE A 170 31.34 -14.86 -23.91
CA ILE A 170 30.89 -15.52 -22.68
C ILE A 170 29.62 -16.35 -22.96
N ALA A 171 28.69 -15.82 -23.76
CA ALA A 171 27.48 -16.54 -24.15
C ALA A 171 27.79 -17.83 -24.93
N ALA A 172 28.72 -17.76 -25.89
CA ALA A 172 29.16 -18.91 -26.66
C ALA A 172 29.80 -20.00 -25.78
N ALA A 173 30.65 -19.61 -24.83
CA ALA A 173 31.32 -20.54 -23.93
C ALA A 173 30.38 -21.22 -22.91
N VAL A 174 29.31 -20.53 -22.50
CA VAL A 174 28.35 -21.03 -21.50
C VAL A 174 27.11 -21.68 -22.14
N LYS A 175 27.00 -21.68 -23.48
CA LYS A 175 25.83 -22.17 -24.24
C LYS A 175 24.51 -21.54 -23.78
N LEU A 176 24.52 -20.24 -23.51
CA LEU A 176 23.33 -19.47 -23.09
C LEU A 176 23.03 -18.32 -24.05
N GLU A 177 21.78 -17.85 -24.03
CA GLU A 177 21.34 -16.71 -24.81
C GLU A 177 22.06 -15.40 -24.38
N PRO A 178 22.55 -14.55 -25.31
CA PRO A 178 23.27 -13.32 -24.99
C PRO A 178 22.50 -12.32 -24.10
N LYS A 179 21.16 -12.34 -24.18
CA LYS A 179 20.29 -11.52 -23.32
C LYS A 179 20.35 -11.95 -21.85
N GLN A 180 20.46 -13.25 -21.58
CA GLN A 180 20.55 -13.79 -20.22
C GLN A 180 21.90 -13.44 -19.59
N ILE A 181 22.99 -13.52 -20.36
CA ILE A 181 24.34 -13.16 -19.92
C ILE A 181 24.45 -11.69 -19.51
N SER A 182 23.86 -10.77 -20.27
CA SER A 182 23.93 -9.33 -19.98
C SER A 182 23.30 -8.97 -18.62
N SER A 183 22.19 -9.61 -18.27
CA SER A 183 21.52 -9.43 -16.98
C SER A 183 22.37 -9.97 -15.82
N GLN A 184 22.96 -11.16 -15.99
CA GLN A 184 23.81 -11.77 -14.98
C GLN A 184 25.11 -10.99 -14.73
N LEU A 185 25.76 -10.50 -15.80
CA LEU A 185 26.96 -9.67 -15.69
C LEU A 185 26.69 -8.37 -14.94
N THR A 186 25.54 -7.73 -15.15
CA THR A 186 25.14 -6.54 -14.40
C THR A 186 25.00 -6.83 -12.90
N THR A 187 24.45 -8.00 -12.57
CA THR A 187 24.28 -8.46 -11.18
C THR A 187 25.63 -8.79 -10.54
N LEU A 188 26.50 -9.51 -11.23
CA LEU A 188 27.86 -9.84 -10.77
C LEU A 188 28.74 -8.61 -10.60
N LYS A 189 28.57 -7.59 -11.45
CA LYS A 189 29.24 -6.29 -11.31
C LYS A 189 28.80 -5.55 -10.05
N LYS A 190 27.49 -5.53 -9.74
CA LYS A 190 26.95 -4.94 -8.51
C LYS A 190 27.47 -5.63 -7.25
N LYS A 191 27.70 -6.96 -7.32
CA LYS A 191 28.27 -7.75 -6.22
C LYS A 191 29.80 -7.66 -6.11
N GLY A 192 30.47 -7.00 -7.06
CA GLY A 192 31.93 -6.85 -7.05
C GLY A 192 32.74 -8.05 -7.58
N TYR A 193 32.10 -9.09 -8.10
CA TYR A 193 32.78 -10.30 -8.63
C TYR A 193 33.34 -10.14 -10.04
N VAL A 194 32.86 -9.14 -10.80
CA VAL A 194 33.26 -8.88 -12.18
C VAL A 194 33.47 -7.38 -12.38
N ALA A 195 34.60 -7.01 -12.98
CA ALA A 195 34.93 -5.66 -13.39
C ALA A 195 34.78 -5.50 -14.91
N SER A 196 34.55 -4.25 -15.36
CA SER A 196 34.49 -3.92 -16.80
C SER A 196 35.52 -2.83 -17.10
N PRO A 197 36.76 -3.20 -17.47
CA PRO A 197 37.83 -2.25 -17.73
C PRO A 197 37.65 -1.49 -19.06
N VAL A 198 36.93 -2.09 -20.02
CA VAL A 198 36.57 -1.50 -21.32
C VAL A 198 35.08 -1.72 -21.54
N ARG A 199 34.41 -0.79 -22.21
CA ARG A 199 32.97 -0.89 -22.51
C ARG A 199 32.63 -2.26 -23.11
N CYS A 200 31.69 -2.96 -22.50
CA CYS A 200 31.23 -4.28 -22.90
C CYS A 200 32.28 -5.41 -22.84
N LYS A 201 33.43 -5.19 -22.20
CA LYS A 201 34.39 -6.25 -21.85
C LYS A 201 34.42 -6.46 -20.35
N TYR A 202 34.46 -7.72 -19.92
CA TYR A 202 34.33 -8.13 -18.53
C TYR A 202 35.51 -9.01 -18.09
N LYS A 203 35.99 -8.79 -16.87
CA LYS A 203 37.07 -9.57 -16.25
C LYS A 203 36.68 -9.94 -14.81
N ILE A 204 37.05 -11.14 -14.36
CA ILE A 204 36.83 -11.56 -12.98
C ILE A 204 37.72 -10.76 -12.02
N THR A 205 37.18 -10.40 -10.85
CA THR A 205 37.93 -9.75 -9.76
C THR A 205 38.49 -10.79 -8.79
N GLU A 206 39.39 -10.40 -7.89
CA GLU A 206 39.90 -11.30 -6.84
C GLU A 206 38.75 -11.82 -5.95
N ALA A 207 37.79 -10.96 -5.60
CA ALA A 207 36.57 -11.38 -4.90
C ALA A 207 35.76 -12.42 -5.69
N GLY A 208 35.72 -12.31 -7.02
CA GLY A 208 35.07 -13.29 -7.89
C GLY A 208 35.79 -14.63 -7.95
N LYS A 209 37.13 -14.62 -7.90
CA LYS A 209 37.95 -15.85 -7.84
C LYS A 209 37.79 -16.57 -6.50
N SER A 210 37.79 -15.83 -5.40
CA SER A 210 37.55 -16.39 -4.05
C SER A 210 36.15 -16.97 -3.90
N ALA A 211 35.18 -16.52 -4.70
CA ALA A 211 33.80 -17.02 -4.67
C ALA A 211 33.57 -18.31 -5.48
N ILE A 212 34.56 -18.75 -6.27
CA ILE A 212 34.51 -20.00 -7.06
C ILE A 212 35.55 -21.04 -6.63
N ALA A 213 36.41 -20.70 -5.67
CA ALA A 213 37.38 -21.60 -5.03
C ALA A 213 36.69 -22.46 -3.97
#